data_AF-A0A4U7CCL1-F1
#
_entry.id   AF-A0A4U7CCL1-F1
#
_cell.length_a   1.000
_cell.length_b   1.000
_cell.length_c   1.000
_cell.angle_alpha   90.00
_cell.angle_beta   90.00
_cell.angle_gamma   90.00
#
_symmetry.space_group_name_H-M   'P 1'
#
loop_
_entity.id
_entity.type
_entity.pdbx_description
1 polymer ?
#
loop_
_entity_poly.entity_id
_entity_poly.type
_entity_poly.pdbx_seq_one_letter_code
_entity_poly.pdbx_strand_id
1 'polypeptide(L)'
;MLDIGTVYLVAAGALLLAALAVGLRALVGVFREGRERSRKRREGELERYTKDPVYDREPPDSDGVAETPSTCPQCGADNDAEFTFCRECAAPLGPDP
;
A
#
# COMPACT_ATOMS: atom_id res chain seq x y z
N MET A 1 27.71 60.00 4.86
CA MET A 1 28.90 59.15 4.97
C MET A 1 28.44 57.74 5.21
N LEU A 2 28.82 56.78 4.37
CA LEU A 2 28.58 55.37 4.64
C LEU A 2 29.56 54.95 5.72
N ASP A 3 29.05 54.61 6.91
CA ASP A 3 29.87 54.10 7.99
C ASP A 3 30.40 52.71 7.64
N ILE A 4 31.62 52.39 8.08
CA ILE A 4 32.27 51.09 7.82
C ILE A 4 31.39 49.95 8.34
N GLY A 5 30.69 50.15 9.47
CA GLY A 5 29.75 49.18 10.01
C GLY A 5 28.56 48.94 9.08
N THR A 6 28.05 49.98 8.41
CA THR A 6 26.95 49.84 7.45
C THR A 6 27.39 49.06 6.21
N VAL A 7 28.59 49.36 5.69
CA VAL A 7 29.16 48.63 4.54
C VAL A 7 29.39 47.16 4.89
N TYR A 8 29.90 46.88 6.09
CA TYR A 8 30.13 45.52 6.57
C TYR A 8 28.82 44.73 6.70
N LEU A 9 27.78 45.33 7.29
CA LEU A 9 26.48 44.67 7.45
C LEU A 9 25.83 44.35 6.10
N VAL A 10 25.91 45.28 5.14
CA VAL A 10 25.39 45.05 3.78
C VAL A 10 26.16 43.93 3.08
N ALA A 11 27.49 43.93 3.18
CA ALA A 11 28.31 42.89 2.56
C ALA A 11 28.07 41.51 3.19
N ALA A 12 28.03 41.42 4.52
CA ALA A 12 27.75 40.19 5.25
C ALA A 12 26.33 39.67 4.95
N GLY A 13 25.34 40.56 4.92
CA GLY A 13 23.97 40.23 4.55
C GLY A 13 23.85 39.71 3.12
N ALA A 14 24.51 40.37 2.16
CA ALA A 14 24.53 39.91 0.77
C ALA A 14 25.18 38.53 0.64
N LEU A 15 26.28 38.27 1.34
CA LEU A 15 26.94 36.95 1.35
C LEU A 15 26.06 35.86 1.95
N LEU A 16 25.37 36.14 3.06
CA LEU A 16 24.42 35.20 3.67
C LEU A 16 23.26 34.88 2.74
N LEU A 17 22.68 35.89 2.09
CA LEU A 17 21.59 35.68 1.11
C LEU A 17 22.07 34.88 -0.09
N ALA A 18 23.28 35.14 -0.59
CA ALA A 18 23.88 34.36 -1.66
C ALA A 18 24.08 32.90 -1.25
N ALA A 19 24.59 32.64 -0.04
CA ALA A 19 24.75 31.29 0.49
C ALA A 19 23.41 30.56 0.63
N LEU A 20 22.39 31.23 1.15
CA LEU A 20 21.03 30.69 1.26
C LEU A 20 20.43 30.38 -0.12
N ALA A 21 20.61 31.25 -1.10
CA ALA A 21 20.13 31.03 -2.47
C ALA A 21 20.78 29.81 -3.11
N VAL A 22 22.09 29.61 -2.91
CA VAL A 22 22.80 28.42 -3.38
C VAL A 22 22.28 27.15 -2.69
N GLY A 23 22.10 27.20 -1.37
CA GLY A 23 21.52 26.09 -0.60
C GLY A 23 20.12 25.72 -1.07
N LEU A 24 19.24 26.71 -1.22
CA LEU A 24 17.88 26.53 -1.77
C LEU A 24 17.90 25.89 -3.15
N ARG A 25 18.79 26.33 -4.06
CA ARG A 25 18.90 25.76 -5.41
C ARG A 25 19.30 24.29 -5.37
N ALA A 26 20.24 23.91 -4.52
CA ALA A 26 20.64 22.52 -4.33
C ALA A 26 19.50 21.66 -3.79
N LEU A 27 18.79 22.15 -2.75
CA LEU A 27 17.64 21.47 -2.17
C LEU A 27 16.49 21.28 -3.18
N VAL A 28 16.20 22.29 -3.99
CA VAL A 28 15.18 22.20 -5.06
C VAL A 28 15.58 21.15 -6.11
N GLY A 29 16.86 21.04 -6.46
CA GLY A 29 17.36 20.00 -7.35
C GLY A 29 17.09 18.60 -6.80
N VAL A 30 17.52 18.35 -5.56
CA VAL A 30 17.31 17.07 -4.86
C VAL A 30 15.82 16.75 -4.71
N PHE A 31 15.01 17.74 -4.34
CA PHE A 31 13.58 17.52 -4.13
C PHE A 31 12.83 17.24 -5.44
N ARG A 32 13.18 17.90 -6.55
CA ARG A 32 12.59 17.61 -7.87
C ARG A 32 12.89 16.17 -8.29
N GLU A 33 14.13 15.74 -8.15
CA GLU A 33 14.54 14.38 -8.51
C GLU A 33 13.90 13.32 -7.57
N GLY A 34 13.84 13.61 -6.28
CA GLY A 34 13.14 12.76 -5.29
C GLY A 34 11.63 12.66 -5.56
N ARG A 35 10.99 13.76 -5.93
CA ARG A 35 9.54 13.80 -6.24
C ARG A 35 9.21 12.99 -7.49
N GLU A 36 10.07 13.00 -8.50
CA GLU A 36 9.85 12.20 -9.71
C GLU A 36 9.94 10.69 -9.42
N ARG A 37 10.90 10.27 -8.60
CA ARG A 37 11.00 8.86 -8.16
C ARG A 37 9.83 8.46 -7.26
N SER A 38 9.40 9.33 -6.36
CA SER A 38 8.22 9.11 -5.51
C SER A 38 6.94 8.97 -6.34
N ARG A 39 6.76 9.82 -7.36
CA ARG A 39 5.61 9.74 -8.27
C ARG A 39 5.59 8.42 -9.03
N LYS A 40 6.70 7.99 -9.62
CA LYS A 40 6.81 6.69 -10.32
C LYS A 40 6.51 5.51 -9.40
N ARG A 41 6.96 5.56 -8.14
CA ARG A 41 6.66 4.51 -7.15
C ARG A 41 5.16 4.48 -6.80
N ARG A 42 4.53 5.65 -6.68
CA ARG A 42 3.09 5.75 -6.38
C ARG A 42 2.20 5.35 -7.55
N GLU A 43 2.60 5.69 -8.78
CA GLU A 43 1.92 5.23 -10.00
C GLU A 43 2.07 3.73 -10.20
N GLY A 44 3.26 3.15 -10.00
CA GLY A 44 3.45 1.69 -10.08
C GLY A 44 2.77 0.91 -8.94
N GLU A 45 2.62 1.51 -7.75
CA GLU A 45 1.83 0.94 -6.67
C GLU A 45 0.32 1.01 -7.00
N LEU A 46 -0.17 2.15 -7.52
CA LEU A 46 -1.53 2.29 -8.04
C LEU A 46 -1.82 1.32 -9.19
N GLU A 47 -0.92 1.16 -10.15
CA GLU A 47 -1.08 0.27 -11.31
C GLU A 47 -1.14 -1.21 -10.89
N ARG A 48 -0.39 -1.60 -9.85
CA ARG A 48 -0.46 -2.94 -9.24
C ARG A 48 -1.82 -3.21 -8.60
N TYR A 49 -2.44 -2.22 -7.97
CA TYR A 49 -3.76 -2.37 -7.35
C TYR A 49 -4.91 -2.26 -8.37
N THR A 50 -4.72 -1.55 -9.48
CA THR A 50 -5.73 -1.45 -10.56
C THR A 50 -5.68 -2.58 -11.56
N LYS A 51 -4.56 -3.31 -11.64
CA LYS A 51 -4.46 -4.52 -12.45
C LYS A 51 -4.94 -5.69 -11.59
N ASP A 52 -6.25 -5.77 -11.42
CA ASP A 52 -6.90 -6.97 -10.92
C ASP A 52 -6.72 -8.06 -12.00
N PRO A 53 -5.90 -9.10 -11.81
CA PRO A 53 -5.99 -10.26 -12.65
C PRO A 53 -7.33 -10.90 -12.30
N VAL A 54 -8.34 -10.65 -13.14
CA VAL A 54 -9.56 -11.45 -13.19
C VAL A 54 -9.11 -12.90 -13.05
N TYR A 55 -9.40 -13.49 -11.89
CA TYR A 55 -9.11 -14.88 -11.61
C TYR A 55 -10.11 -15.69 -12.44
N ASP A 56 -9.81 -15.89 -13.72
CA ASP A 56 -10.39 -16.98 -14.50
C ASP A 56 -9.74 -18.28 -14.02
N ARG A 57 -10.08 -18.69 -12.80
CA ARG A 57 -10.05 -20.10 -12.43
C ARG A 57 -11.40 -20.65 -12.84
N GLU A 58 -11.43 -21.30 -14.01
CA GLU A 58 -12.47 -22.27 -14.31
C GLU A 58 -12.56 -23.21 -13.09
N PRO A 59 -13.74 -23.34 -12.44
CA PRO A 59 -13.91 -24.28 -11.35
C PRO A 59 -13.54 -25.67 -11.87
N PRO A 60 -12.77 -26.48 -11.12
CA PRO A 60 -12.62 -27.87 -11.50
C PRO A 60 -14.01 -28.51 -11.50
N ASP A 61 -14.38 -29.11 -12.62
CA ASP A 61 -15.56 -29.95 -12.74
C ASP A 61 -15.46 -31.06 -11.69
N SER A 62 -16.10 -30.86 -10.53
CA SER A 62 -16.25 -31.91 -9.53
C SER A 62 -17.46 -32.74 -9.93
N ASP A 63 -17.16 -33.83 -10.61
CA ASP A 63 -18.09 -34.93 -10.83
C ASP A 63 -18.76 -35.34 -9.50
N GLY A 64 -20.05 -35.02 -9.36
CA GLY A 64 -21.04 -35.98 -8.87
C GLY A 64 -21.09 -36.32 -7.37
N VAL A 65 -21.01 -35.35 -6.46
CA VAL A 65 -21.65 -35.50 -5.14
C VAL A 65 -22.62 -34.35 -4.95
N ALA A 66 -23.92 -34.64 -4.92
CA ALA A 66 -24.93 -33.66 -4.59
C ALA A 66 -24.58 -33.05 -3.22
N GLU A 67 -24.13 -31.81 -3.27
CA GLU A 67 -23.70 -30.99 -2.15
C GLU A 67 -24.91 -30.64 -1.27
N THR A 68 -25.31 -31.58 -0.41
CA THR A 68 -26.38 -31.34 0.56
C THR A 68 -25.83 -30.54 1.74
N PRO A 69 -26.53 -29.49 2.20
CA PRO A 69 -26.14 -28.76 3.41
C PRO A 69 -25.97 -29.74 4.59
N SER A 70 -24.94 -29.51 5.39
CA SER A 70 -24.57 -30.38 6.51
C SER A 70 -24.79 -29.67 7.84
N THR A 71 -25.43 -30.36 8.77
CA THR A 71 -25.59 -29.89 10.15
C THR A 71 -24.36 -30.29 10.95
N CYS A 72 -23.76 -29.32 11.65
CA CYS A 72 -22.56 -29.53 12.45
C CYS A 72 -22.82 -30.52 13.59
N PRO A 73 -22.04 -31.62 13.72
CA PRO A 73 -22.24 -32.59 14.80
C PRO A 73 -21.84 -32.06 16.19
N GLN A 74 -21.05 -30.98 16.26
CA GLN A 74 -20.58 -30.41 17.52
C GLN A 74 -21.53 -29.36 18.10
N CYS A 75 -22.07 -28.46 17.29
CA CYS A 75 -22.92 -27.36 17.77
C CYS A 75 -24.33 -27.34 17.19
N GLY A 76 -24.65 -28.21 16.23
CA GLY A 76 -25.97 -28.27 15.59
C GLY A 76 -26.26 -27.16 14.58
N ALA A 77 -25.29 -26.31 14.23
CA ALA A 77 -25.47 -25.27 13.23
C ALA A 77 -25.59 -25.84 11.82
N ASP A 78 -26.47 -25.28 10.99
CA ASP A 78 -26.57 -25.62 9.57
C ASP A 78 -25.48 -24.91 8.76
N ASN A 79 -24.75 -25.69 7.96
CA ASN A 79 -23.67 -25.23 7.10
C ASN A 79 -23.96 -25.59 5.65
N ASP A 80 -23.60 -24.69 4.74
CA ASP A 80 -23.62 -24.99 3.31
C ASP A 80 -22.53 -26.02 2.99
N ALA A 81 -22.74 -26.78 1.92
CA ALA A 81 -21.85 -27.88 1.54
C ALA A 81 -20.43 -27.44 1.14
N GLU A 82 -20.26 -26.16 0.79
CA GLU A 82 -18.97 -25.53 0.50
C GLU A 82 -18.05 -25.43 1.74
N PHE A 83 -18.59 -25.56 2.96
CA PHE A 83 -17.84 -25.42 4.19
C PHE A 83 -17.23 -26.75 4.64
N THR A 84 -15.92 -26.79 4.83
CA THR A 84 -15.20 -27.91 5.46
C THR A 84 -15.23 -27.85 7.00
N PHE A 85 -15.45 -26.65 7.56
CA PHE A 85 -15.50 -26.37 8.99
C PHE A 85 -16.77 -25.61 9.34
N CYS A 86 -17.30 -25.84 10.54
CA CYS A 86 -18.50 -25.17 11.03
C CYS A 86 -18.28 -23.67 11.18
N ARG A 87 -19.20 -22.86 10.65
CA ARG A 87 -19.16 -21.39 10.72
C ARG A 87 -19.31 -20.83 12.14
N GLU A 88 -19.91 -21.59 13.05
CA GLU A 88 -20.18 -21.17 14.43
C GLU A 88 -19.11 -21.64 15.42
N CYS A 89 -18.64 -22.88 15.32
CA CYS A 89 -17.74 -23.48 16.30
C CYS A 89 -16.38 -23.94 15.75
N ALA A 90 -16.15 -23.79 14.44
CA ALA A 90 -14.93 -24.20 13.73
C ALA A 90 -14.59 -25.71 13.81
N ALA A 91 -15.52 -26.56 14.27
CA ALA A 91 -15.36 -28.01 14.23
C ALA A 91 -15.36 -28.54 12.77
N PRO A 92 -14.62 -29.62 12.46
CA PRO A 92 -14.66 -30.24 11.15
C PRO A 92 -16.07 -30.83 10.86
N LEU A 93 -16.52 -30.71 9.62
CA LEU A 93 -17.83 -31.22 9.17
C LEU A 93 -17.71 -32.59 8.47
N GLY A 94 -16.50 -33.03 8.14
CA GLY A 94 -16.19 -34.34 7.57
C GLY A 94 -15.79 -35.38 8.63
N PRO A 95 -15.61 -36.65 8.24
CA PRO A 95 -15.14 -37.68 9.16
C PRO A 95 -13.78 -37.28 9.77
N ASP A 96 -13.66 -37.41 11.09
CA ASP A 96 -12.39 -37.18 11.79
C ASP A 96 -11.29 -38.08 11.20
N PRO A 97 -10.06 -37.56 10.96
CA PRO A 97 -8.94 -38.35 10.43
C PRO A 97 -8.42 -39.41 11.41
#